data_AF-A0A644XRD3-F1
#
_entry.id   AF-A0A644XRD3-F1
#
_cell.length_a   1.000
_cell.length_b   1.000
_cell.length_c   1.000
_cell.angle_alpha   90.00
_cell.angle_beta   90.00
_cell.angle_gamma   90.00
#
_symmetry.space_group_name_H-M   'P 1'
#
loop_
_entity.id
_entity.type
_entity.pdbx_description
1 polymer ?
#
loop_
_entity_poly.entity_id
_entity_poly.type
_entity_poly.pdbx_seq_one_letter_code
_entity_poly.pdbx_strand_id
1 'polypeptide(L)'
;MAFPKHCIRIHGENVIAYACGEGQVVHHRELLQAIAQTRSLAQVKEAFPASRRNLLEVLSAFGFDFDQLLAEQFSEGLSNARLAEIHGVDAKWIAKKRTSLGQARLPGRPAAGCSDEVVIKAFESAGSYAGAARLLKLDQRTFKRLYLLARSRMDQESG
;
A
#
# COMPACT_ATOMS: atom_id res chain seq x y z
N MET A 1 21.48 -21.97 26.72
CA MET A 1 21.30 -21.83 25.26
C MET A 1 20.03 -21.05 25.01
N ALA A 2 20.07 -19.97 24.22
CA ALA A 2 18.87 -19.22 23.85
C ALA A 2 18.16 -19.94 22.70
N PHE A 3 16.94 -20.44 22.94
CA PHE A 3 16.14 -21.06 21.89
C PHE A 3 15.63 -19.98 20.92
N PRO A 4 15.74 -20.20 19.59
CA PRO A 4 15.13 -19.30 18.63
C PRO A 4 13.61 -19.30 18.84
N LYS A 5 13.02 -18.12 19.01
CA LYS A 5 11.57 -17.94 19.15
C LYS A 5 11.09 -16.96 18.08
N HIS A 6 10.02 -17.31 17.37
CA HIS A 6 9.36 -16.45 16.39
C HIS A 6 10.32 -15.93 15.31
N CYS A 7 11.03 -16.86 14.66
CA CYS A 7 11.93 -16.54 13.55
C CYS A 7 11.93 -17.66 12.52
N ILE A 8 12.29 -17.31 11.29
CA ILE A 8 12.51 -18.19 10.16
C ILE A 8 13.99 -18.14 9.82
N ARG A 9 14.59 -19.32 9.62
CA ARG A 9 15.98 -19.46 9.16
C ARG A 9 16.02 -20.19 7.84
N ILE A 10 16.88 -19.74 6.94
CA ILE A 10 17.12 -20.38 5.65
C ILE A 10 18.06 -21.56 5.85
N HIS A 11 17.73 -22.70 5.26
CA HIS A 11 18.55 -23.90 5.24
C HIS A 11 18.52 -24.53 3.85
N GLY A 12 19.39 -24.02 2.96
CA GLY A 12 19.37 -24.36 1.54
C GLY A 12 18.08 -23.90 0.88
N GLU A 13 17.35 -24.83 0.27
CA GLU A 13 16.04 -24.58 -0.34
C GLU A 13 14.88 -24.62 0.66
N ASN A 14 15.13 -25.01 1.91
CA ASN A 14 14.11 -25.06 2.95
C ASN A 14 14.23 -23.86 3.87
N VAL A 15 13.14 -23.60 4.58
CA VAL A 15 13.13 -22.68 5.72
C VAL A 15 12.67 -23.42 6.97
N ILE A 16 13.24 -23.03 8.11
CA ILE A 16 12.86 -23.55 9.42
C ILE A 16 12.12 -22.45 10.15
N ALA A 17 10.82 -22.61 10.33
CA ALA A 17 9.98 -21.69 11.09
C ALA A 17 9.92 -22.12 12.56
N TYR A 18 10.41 -21.26 13.46
CA TYR A 18 10.43 -21.53 14.89
C TYR A 18 9.24 -20.88 15.60
N ALA A 19 8.33 -21.70 16.14
CA ALA A 19 7.28 -21.29 17.04
C ALA A 19 7.62 -21.76 18.46
N CYS A 20 7.94 -20.83 19.36
CA CYS A 20 8.20 -21.13 20.78
C CYS A 20 9.28 -22.20 21.08
N GLY A 21 10.21 -22.47 20.15
CA GLY A 21 11.29 -23.45 20.32
C GLY A 21 11.10 -24.73 19.51
N GLU A 22 9.90 -24.96 18.96
CA GLU A 22 9.64 -26.02 17.99
C GLU A 22 9.89 -25.47 16.57
N GLY A 23 10.71 -26.16 15.79
CA GLY A 23 11.06 -25.79 14.43
C GLY A 23 10.35 -26.67 13.41
N GLN A 24 9.50 -26.08 12.59
CA GLN A 24 8.90 -26.78 11.44
C GLN A 24 9.75 -26.51 10.19
N VAL A 25 10.16 -27.58 9.51
CA VAL A 25 10.84 -27.48 8.22
C VAL A 25 9.78 -27.44 7.12
N VAL A 26 9.84 -26.41 6.29
CA VAL A 26 8.95 -26.21 5.14
C VAL A 26 9.78 -25.78 3.94
N HIS A 27 9.31 -26.10 2.73
CA HIS A 27 10.01 -25.68 1.53
C HIS A 27 9.80 -24.18 1.29
N HIS A 28 10.82 -23.43 0.82
CA HIS A 28 10.68 -21.97 0.61
C HIS A 28 9.52 -21.58 -0.32
N ARG A 29 9.15 -22.47 -1.25
CA ARG A 29 7.99 -22.28 -2.13
C ARG A 29 6.68 -22.12 -1.38
N GLU A 30 6.51 -22.78 -0.23
CA GLU A 30 5.29 -22.64 0.57
C GLU A 30 5.15 -21.21 1.11
N LEU A 31 6.26 -20.62 1.56
CA LEU A 31 6.31 -19.23 1.99
C LEU A 31 5.99 -18.27 0.84
N LEU A 32 6.60 -18.49 -0.34
CA LEU A 32 6.36 -17.68 -1.54
C LEU A 32 4.90 -17.80 -2.03
N GLN A 33 4.34 -19.01 -2.01
CA GLN A 33 2.97 -19.27 -2.40
C GLN A 33 1.99 -18.60 -1.43
N ALA A 34 2.26 -18.68 -0.13
CA ALA A 34 1.44 -18.04 0.89
C ALA A 34 1.35 -16.52 0.68
N ILE A 35 2.49 -15.84 0.43
CA ILE A 35 2.46 -14.39 0.18
C ILE A 35 1.83 -14.04 -1.17
N ALA A 36 2.03 -14.86 -2.20
CA ALA A 36 1.42 -14.65 -3.52
C ALA A 36 -0.10 -14.77 -3.49
N GLN A 37 -0.63 -15.75 -2.74
CA GLN A 37 -2.07 -15.98 -2.62
C GLN A 37 -2.76 -14.94 -1.74
N THR A 38 -2.15 -14.62 -0.59
CA THR A 38 -2.77 -13.73 0.41
C THR A 38 -2.52 -12.26 0.14
N ARG A 39 -1.41 -11.93 -0.53
CA ARG A 39 -0.87 -10.57 -0.67
C ARG A 39 -0.80 -9.82 0.68
N SER A 40 -0.59 -10.56 1.78
CA SER A 40 -0.68 -10.08 3.16
C SER A 40 0.45 -10.65 4.02
N LEU A 41 1.27 -9.78 4.63
CA LEU A 41 2.28 -10.23 5.60
C LEU A 41 1.64 -10.69 6.91
N ALA A 42 0.49 -10.11 7.29
CA ALA A 42 -0.20 -10.50 8.52
C ALA A 42 -0.68 -11.95 8.41
N GLN A 43 -1.32 -12.31 7.29
CA GLN A 43 -1.79 -13.68 7.06
C GLN A 43 -0.63 -14.66 6.93
N VAL A 44 0.46 -14.29 6.23
CA VAL A 44 1.66 -15.15 6.15
C VAL A 44 2.26 -15.38 7.54
N LYS A 45 2.25 -14.37 8.42
CA LYS A 45 2.77 -14.50 9.79
C LYS A 45 1.97 -15.46 10.67
N GLU A 46 0.69 -15.70 10.38
CA GLU A 46 -0.12 -16.70 11.07
C GLU A 46 0.39 -18.12 10.80
N ALA A 47 0.80 -18.40 9.55
CA ALA A 47 1.38 -19.68 9.16
C ALA A 47 2.89 -19.78 9.47
N PHE A 48 3.61 -18.65 9.41
CA PHE A 48 5.06 -18.59 9.62
C PHE A 48 5.39 -17.54 10.69
N PRO A 49 5.34 -17.91 11.99
CA PRO A 49 5.53 -16.97 13.09
C PRO A 49 6.94 -16.37 13.08
N ALA A 50 7.05 -15.15 12.57
CA ALA A 50 8.31 -14.43 12.48
C ALA A 50 8.14 -12.94 12.77
N SER A 51 9.23 -12.27 13.16
CA SER A 51 9.26 -10.82 13.11
C SER A 51 9.13 -10.35 11.65
N ARG A 52 8.48 -9.19 11.42
CA ARG A 52 8.34 -8.60 10.07
C ARG A 52 9.67 -8.50 9.35
N ARG A 53 10.72 -8.03 10.05
CA ARG A 53 12.05 -7.86 9.48
C ARG A 53 12.59 -9.19 8.96
N ASN A 54 12.53 -10.22 9.79
CA ASN A 54 12.99 -11.55 9.41
C ASN A 54 12.15 -12.15 8.27
N LEU A 55 10.84 -11.97 8.28
CA LEU A 55 9.96 -12.43 7.18
C LEU A 55 10.34 -11.76 5.85
N LEU A 56 10.57 -10.44 5.86
CA LEU A 56 10.98 -9.68 4.67
C LEU A 56 12.38 -10.07 4.19
N GLU A 57 13.33 -10.28 5.11
CA GLU A 57 14.68 -10.73 4.77
C GLU A 57 14.66 -12.11 4.10
N VAL A 58 13.87 -13.05 4.62
CA VAL A 58 13.73 -14.39 4.05
C VAL A 58 13.02 -14.36 2.70
N LEU A 59 11.92 -13.62 2.58
CA LEU A 59 11.20 -13.44 1.31
C LEU A 59 12.12 -12.87 0.22
N SER A 60 12.89 -11.83 0.57
CA SER A 60 13.86 -11.22 -0.35
C SER A 60 14.98 -12.18 -0.76
N ALA A 61 15.47 -13.01 0.14
CA ALA A 61 16.49 -14.02 -0.17
C ALA A 61 16.01 -15.06 -1.20
N PHE A 62 14.70 -15.31 -1.28
CA PHE A 62 14.08 -16.16 -2.29
C PHE A 62 13.51 -15.39 -3.50
N GLY A 63 13.92 -14.12 -3.68
CA GLY A 63 13.58 -13.32 -4.86
C GLY A 63 12.21 -12.66 -4.82
N PHE A 64 11.49 -12.67 -3.70
CA PHE A 64 10.24 -11.93 -3.58
C PHE A 64 10.48 -10.45 -3.27
N ASP A 65 9.99 -9.58 -4.14
CA ASP A 65 10.05 -8.14 -3.96
C ASP A 65 8.77 -7.62 -3.27
N PHE A 66 8.87 -7.37 -1.97
CA PHE A 66 7.77 -6.80 -1.20
C PHE A 66 7.48 -5.34 -1.57
N ASP A 67 8.49 -4.60 -2.03
CA ASP A 67 8.33 -3.20 -2.43
C ASP A 67 7.56 -3.10 -3.76
N GLN A 68 7.78 -4.06 -4.67
CA GLN A 68 6.94 -4.22 -5.86
C GLN A 68 5.48 -4.52 -5.50
N LEU A 69 5.21 -5.46 -4.59
CA LEU A 69 3.85 -5.75 -4.12
C LEU A 69 3.16 -4.50 -3.58
N LEU A 70 3.86 -3.72 -2.74
CA LEU A 70 3.32 -2.46 -2.21
C LEU A 70 3.04 -1.45 -3.34
N ALA A 71 3.92 -1.31 -4.33
CA ALA A 71 3.73 -0.39 -5.45
C ALA A 71 2.49 -0.73 -6.29
N GLU A 72 2.21 -2.02 -6.51
CA GLU A 72 0.99 -2.49 -7.17
C GLU A 72 -0.24 -2.13 -6.34
N GLN A 73 -0.24 -2.48 -5.06
CA GLN A 73 -1.35 -2.21 -4.13
C GLN A 73 -1.64 -0.72 -3.94
N PHE A 74 -0.61 0.12 -3.97
CA PHE A 74 -0.78 1.56 -3.99
C PHE A 74 -1.40 2.06 -5.30
N SER A 75 -1.05 1.45 -6.44
CA SER A 75 -1.61 1.74 -7.76
C SER A 75 -3.07 1.29 -7.90
N GLU A 76 -3.46 0.24 -7.17
CA GLU A 76 -4.85 -0.18 -6.96
C GLU A 76 -5.65 0.81 -6.09
N GLY A 77 -5.01 1.88 -5.57
CA GLY A 77 -5.67 2.95 -4.84
C GLY A 77 -5.78 2.72 -3.33
N LEU A 78 -5.17 1.64 -2.80
CA LEU A 78 -5.26 1.33 -1.37
C LEU A 78 -4.64 2.44 -0.50
N SER A 79 -5.32 2.70 0.61
CA SER A 79 -4.92 3.71 1.59
C SER A 79 -3.80 3.17 2.48
N ASN A 80 -3.01 4.07 3.08
CA ASN A 80 -1.95 3.67 4.00
C ASN A 80 -2.52 2.92 5.21
N ALA A 81 -3.70 3.32 5.70
CA ALA A 81 -4.39 2.65 6.79
C ALA A 81 -4.82 1.23 6.41
N ARG A 82 -5.40 1.05 5.22
CA ARG A 82 -5.82 -0.27 4.77
C ARG A 82 -4.64 -1.22 4.57
N LEU A 83 -3.53 -0.73 4.01
CA LEU A 83 -2.32 -1.53 3.84
C LEU A 83 -1.65 -1.85 5.18
N ALA A 84 -1.70 -0.92 6.14
CA ALA A 84 -1.24 -1.17 7.50
C ALA A 84 -1.99 -2.34 8.15
N GLU A 85 -3.31 -2.40 7.99
CA GLU A 85 -4.13 -3.53 8.43
C GLU A 85 -3.76 -4.83 7.69
N ILE A 86 -3.71 -4.80 6.35
CA ILE A 86 -3.40 -5.99 5.52
C ILE A 86 -2.05 -6.59 5.90
N HIS A 87 -1.02 -5.77 6.13
CA HIS A 87 0.32 -6.26 6.44
C HIS A 87 0.61 -6.36 7.94
N GLY A 88 -0.32 -5.96 8.81
CA GLY A 88 -0.12 -5.96 10.26
C GLY A 88 1.04 -5.06 10.70
N VAL A 89 1.16 -3.88 10.08
CA VAL A 89 2.25 -2.91 10.29
C VAL A 89 1.69 -1.54 10.64
N ASP A 90 2.57 -0.63 11.08
CA ASP A 90 2.19 0.75 11.38
C ASP A 90 1.92 1.56 10.09
N ALA A 91 0.87 2.38 10.10
CA ALA A 91 0.50 3.22 8.95
C ALA A 91 1.56 4.26 8.56
N LYS A 92 2.37 4.75 9.52
CA LYS A 92 3.53 5.61 9.25
C LYS A 92 4.63 4.85 8.52
N TRP A 93 4.79 3.55 8.82
CA TRP A 93 5.74 2.71 8.09
C TRP A 93 5.33 2.55 6.62
N ILE A 94 4.05 2.28 6.36
CA ILE A 94 3.49 2.26 4.99
C ILE A 94 3.63 3.62 4.31
N ALA A 95 3.33 4.72 5.03
CA ALA A 95 3.50 6.07 4.48
C ALA A 95 4.95 6.35 4.08
N LYS A 96 5.93 5.95 4.90
CA LYS A 96 7.36 6.07 4.59
C LYS A 96 7.74 5.25 3.35
N LYS A 97 7.25 4.00 3.26
CA LYS A 97 7.47 3.12 2.09
C LYS A 97 6.87 3.71 0.81
N ARG A 98 5.65 4.25 0.91
CA ARG A 98 4.98 4.94 -0.19
C ARG A 98 5.81 6.09 -0.75
N THR A 99 6.38 6.91 0.14
CA THR A 99 7.28 8.00 -0.26
C THR A 99 8.58 7.49 -0.88
N SER A 100 9.22 6.47 -0.30
CA SER A 100 10.46 5.91 -0.87
C SER A 100 10.25 5.28 -2.24
N LEU A 101 9.05 4.79 -2.52
CA LEU A 101 8.66 4.24 -3.82
C LEU A 101 8.22 5.32 -4.82
N GLY A 102 8.38 6.61 -4.49
CA GLY A 102 7.99 7.71 -5.37
C GLY A 102 6.48 7.90 -5.53
N GLN A 103 5.67 7.17 -4.77
CA GLN A 103 4.21 7.19 -4.83
C GLN A 103 3.59 8.01 -3.69
N ALA A 104 4.36 8.95 -3.14
CA ALA A 104 3.92 9.84 -2.08
C ALA A 104 2.57 10.46 -2.46
N ARG A 105 1.56 10.28 -1.62
CA ARG A 105 0.32 11.06 -1.75
C ARG A 105 0.70 12.49 -1.43
N LEU A 106 0.78 13.33 -2.45
CA LEU A 106 1.02 14.76 -2.27
C LEU A 106 -0.05 15.30 -1.29
N PRO A 107 0.35 15.81 -0.12
CA PRO A 107 -0.61 16.41 0.79
C PRO A 107 -1.22 17.63 0.12
N GLY A 108 -2.50 17.54 -0.24
CA GLY A 108 -3.30 18.69 -0.65
C GLY A 108 -2.90 19.40 -1.93
N ARG A 109 -2.05 18.81 -2.79
CA ARG A 109 -1.78 19.37 -4.12
C ARG A 109 -2.57 18.55 -5.16
N PRO A 110 -3.45 19.18 -5.97
CA PRO A 110 -3.96 18.51 -7.18
C PRO A 110 -2.78 17.94 -7.95
N ALA A 111 -2.96 16.78 -8.58
CA ALA A 111 -2.05 16.33 -9.62
C ALA A 111 -1.81 17.54 -10.53
N ALA A 112 -0.57 18.05 -10.55
CA ALA A 112 -0.22 19.23 -11.32
C ALA A 112 -0.62 18.93 -12.78
N GLY A 113 -1.71 19.54 -13.24
CA GLY A 113 -2.32 19.21 -14.54
C GLY A 113 -3.83 19.38 -14.66
N CYS A 114 -4.60 19.47 -13.57
CA CYS A 114 -6.03 19.79 -13.69
C CYS A 114 -6.24 21.31 -13.67
N SER A 115 -6.52 21.90 -14.84
CA SER A 115 -6.99 23.28 -14.92
C SER A 115 -8.36 23.43 -14.25
N ASP A 116 -8.68 24.64 -13.81
CA ASP A 116 -9.97 24.96 -13.18
C ASP A 116 -11.14 24.60 -14.13
N GLU A 117 -10.96 24.78 -15.44
CA GLU A 117 -11.88 24.35 -16.49
C GLU A 117 -12.12 22.82 -16.53
N VAL A 118 -11.07 22.01 -16.38
CA VAL A 118 -11.18 20.54 -16.39
C VAL A 118 -11.95 20.06 -15.16
N VAL A 119 -11.73 20.70 -14.01
CA VAL A 119 -12.43 20.37 -12.76
C VAL A 119 -13.92 20.71 -12.85
N ILE A 120 -14.24 21.87 -13.43
CA ILE A 120 -15.64 22.32 -13.61
C ILE A 120 -16.37 21.43 -14.62
N LYS A 121 -15.78 21.17 -15.79
CA LYS A 121 -16.36 20.26 -16.80
C LYS A 121 -16.58 18.85 -16.26
N ALA A 122 -15.67 18.34 -15.43
CA ALA A 122 -15.84 17.03 -14.82
C ALA A 122 -17.06 16.99 -13.88
N PHE A 123 -17.32 18.07 -13.13
CA PHE A 123 -18.51 18.19 -12.29
C PHE A 123 -19.79 18.31 -13.12
N GLU A 124 -19.80 19.16 -14.15
CA GLU A 124 -20.93 19.35 -15.05
C GLU A 124 -21.30 18.05 -15.79
N SER A 125 -20.30 17.30 -16.24
CA SER A 125 -20.50 16.02 -16.93
C SER A 125 -21.04 14.92 -16.01
N ALA A 126 -20.54 14.85 -14.77
CA ALA A 126 -20.91 13.76 -13.85
C ALA A 126 -22.12 14.07 -12.96
N GLY A 127 -22.51 15.35 -12.83
CA GLY A 127 -23.59 15.82 -11.95
C GLY A 127 -23.38 15.58 -10.45
N SER A 128 -22.21 15.07 -10.04
CA SER A 128 -21.93 14.73 -8.65
C SER A 128 -20.42 14.75 -8.35
N TYR A 129 -20.07 15.11 -7.10
CA TYR A 129 -18.68 15.12 -6.65
C TYR A 129 -18.02 13.73 -6.72
N ALA A 130 -18.76 12.67 -6.42
CA ALA A 130 -18.23 11.30 -6.45
C ALA A 130 -17.99 10.83 -7.89
N GLY A 131 -18.92 11.12 -8.81
CA GLY A 131 -18.73 10.79 -10.23
C GLY A 131 -17.57 11.57 -10.85
N ALA A 132 -17.49 12.87 -10.59
CA ALA A 132 -16.43 13.72 -11.12
C ALA A 132 -15.04 13.37 -10.57
N ALA A 133 -14.96 13.01 -9.28
CA ALA A 133 -13.72 12.52 -8.68
C ALA A 133 -13.22 11.23 -9.37
N ARG A 134 -14.12 10.32 -9.73
CA ARG A 134 -13.77 9.10 -10.49
C ARG A 134 -13.23 9.44 -11.89
N LEU A 135 -13.84 10.40 -12.59
CA LEU A 135 -13.38 10.84 -13.92
C LEU A 135 -11.94 11.37 -13.89
N LEU A 136 -11.58 12.11 -12.84
CA LEU A 136 -10.23 12.66 -12.67
C LEU A 136 -9.27 11.76 -11.87
N LYS A 137 -9.70 10.55 -11.50
CA LYS A 137 -8.96 9.62 -10.63
C LYS A 137 -8.49 10.28 -9.32
N LEU A 138 -9.34 11.13 -8.76
CA LEU A 138 -9.14 11.83 -7.48
C LEU A 138 -10.02 11.21 -6.40
N ASP A 139 -9.68 11.44 -5.14
CA ASP A 139 -10.62 11.20 -4.05
C ASP A 139 -11.69 12.31 -4.01
N GLN A 140 -12.88 11.97 -3.51
CA GLN A 140 -14.03 12.88 -3.47
C GLN A 140 -13.76 14.16 -2.67
N ARG A 141 -12.99 14.09 -1.57
CA ARG A 141 -12.72 15.26 -0.73
C ARG A 141 -11.78 16.23 -1.45
N THR A 142 -10.76 15.70 -2.11
CA THR A 142 -9.85 16.48 -2.95
C THR A 142 -10.58 17.11 -4.12
N PHE A 143 -11.41 16.35 -4.84
CA PHE A 143 -12.20 16.90 -5.94
C PHE A 143 -13.10 18.05 -5.48
N LYS A 144 -13.86 17.86 -4.38
CA LYS A 144 -14.74 18.89 -3.83
C LYS A 144 -13.97 20.18 -3.52
N ARG A 145 -12.78 20.07 -2.92
CA ARG A 145 -11.92 21.23 -2.63
C ARG A 145 -11.48 21.95 -3.89
N LEU A 146 -11.06 21.21 -4.93
CA LEU A 146 -10.65 21.79 -6.21
C LEU A 146 -11.81 22.48 -6.92
N TYR A 147 -12.99 21.87 -6.93
CA TYR A 147 -14.17 22.47 -7.54
C TYR A 147 -14.57 23.79 -6.89
N LEU A 148 -14.56 23.86 -5.55
CA LEU A 148 -14.88 25.10 -4.82
C LEU A 148 -13.87 26.21 -5.12
N LEU A 149 -12.57 25.87 -5.20
CA LEU A 149 -11.52 26.83 -5.54
C LEU A 149 -11.61 27.30 -7.00
N ALA A 150 -11.86 26.38 -7.94
CA ALA A 150 -12.02 26.67 -9.36
C ALA A 150 -13.22 27.61 -9.59
N ARG A 151 -14.35 27.32 -8.95
CA ARG A 151 -15.56 28.15 -9.04
C ARG A 151 -15.36 29.55 -8.45
N SER A 152 -14.69 29.67 -7.29
CA SER A 152 -14.39 30.99 -6.70
C SER A 152 -13.47 31.86 -7.56
N ARG A 153 -12.61 31.25 -8.39
CA ARG A 153 -11.68 32.00 -9.27
C ARG A 153 -12.36 32.46 -10.55
N MET A 154 -13.19 31.61 -11.16
CA MET A 154 -13.97 32.00 -12.34
C MET A 154 -14.95 33.14 -12.04
N ASP A 155 -15.54 33.14 -10.84
CA ASP A 155 -16.42 34.22 -10.38
C ASP A 155 -15.65 35.55 -10.18
N GLN A 156 -14.34 35.52 -9.92
CA GLN A 156 -13.49 36.72 -9.79
C GLN A 156 -12.93 37.23 -11.12
N GLU A 157 -12.82 36.39 -12.14
CA GLU A 157 -12.36 36.79 -13.48
C GLU A 157 -13.50 37.34 -14.37
N SER A 158 -14.75 37.16 -13.95
CA SER A 158 -15.96 37.59 -14.68
C SER A 158 -16.59 38.90 -14.15
N GLY A 159 -15.96 39.58 -13.19
CA GLY A 159 -16.40 40.84 -12.59
C GLY A 159 -15.37 41.94 -12.73
#